data_AF-G6XGP5-F1
#
_entry.id   AF-G6XGP5-F1
#
_cell.length_a   1.000
_cell.length_b   1.000
_cell.length_c   1.000
_cell.angle_alpha   90.00
_cell.angle_beta   90.00
_cell.angle_gamma   90.00
#
_symmetry.space_group_name_H-M   'P 1'
#
loop_
_entity.id
_entity.type
_entity.pdbx_description
1 polymer ?
#
loop_
_entity_poly.entity_id
_entity_poly.type
_entity_poly.pdbx_seq_one_letter_code
_entity_poly.pdbx_strand_id
1 'polypeptide(L)' 'MKTLILVSMAVLALGLTACGRKGSPHAPGPDSDITYPRAYPPE' A
#
# COMPACT_ATOMS: atom_id res chain seq x y z
N MET A 1 -14.11 15.63 30.68
CA MET A 1 -14.70 15.55 29.31
C MET A 1 -13.74 16.05 28.23
N LYS A 2 -13.18 17.26 28.36
CA LYS A 2 -12.26 17.85 27.37
C LYS A 2 -11.04 16.97 27.03
N THR A 3 -10.47 16.29 28.01
CA THR A 3 -9.37 15.33 27.85
C THR A 3 -9.75 14.10 27.03
N LEU A 4 -10.96 13.58 27.19
CA LEU A 4 -11.45 12.41 26.43
C LEU A 4 -11.63 12.75 24.95
N ILE A 5 -12.08 13.97 24.64
CA ILE A 5 -12.23 14.46 23.27
C ILE A 5 -10.87 14.51 22.57
N LEU A 6 -9.85 15.07 23.22
CA LEU A 6 -8.50 15.15 22.67
C LEU A 6 -7.88 13.77 22.41
N VAL A 7 -8.08 12.82 23.34
CA VAL A 7 -7.60 11.44 23.16
C VAL A 7 -8.30 10.77 21.99
N SER A 8 -9.62 10.93 21.85
CA SER A 8 -10.37 10.35 20.72
C SER A 8 -9.93 10.88 19.36
N MET A 9 -9.58 12.17 19.28
CA MET A 9 -9.13 12.80 18.04
C MET A 9 -7.73 12.31 17.61
N ALA A 10 -6.84 12.09 18.59
CA ALA A 10 -5.49 11.57 18.33
C ALA A 10 -5.52 10.13 17.82
N VAL A 11 -6.41 9.29 18.35
CA VAL A 11 -6.56 7.89 17.92
C VAL A 11 -7.05 7.80 16.46
N LEU A 12 -7.99 8.66 16.06
CA LEU A 12 -8.46 8.69 14.67
C LEU A 12 -7.32 9.05 13.69
N ALA A 13 -6.48 10.01 14.04
CA ALA A 13 -5.42 10.51 13.17
C ALA A 13 -4.33 9.46 12.85
N LEU A 14 -4.08 8.52 13.76
CA LEU A 14 -3.07 7.46 13.57
C LEU A 14 -3.45 6.50 12.42
N GLY A 15 -4.74 6.24 12.21
CA GLY A 15 -5.24 5.33 11.18
C GLY A 15 -5.07 5.86 9.74
N LEU A 16 -4.97 7.19 9.55
CA LEU A 16 -4.78 7.78 8.22
C LEU A 16 -3.34 7.59 7.68
N THR A 17 -2.38 7.24 8.54
CA THR A 17 -0.99 7.00 8.11
C THR A 17 -0.80 5.63 7.43
N ALA A 18 -1.80 4.75 7.49
CA ALA A 18 -1.73 3.40 6.92
C ALA A 18 -1.99 3.34 5.39
N CYS A 19 -2.56 4.39 4.78
CA CYS A 19 -2.95 4.38 3.37
C CYS A 19 -1.81 4.61 2.36
N GLY A 20 -0.54 4.63 2.79
CA GLY A 20 0.58 5.01 1.91
C GLY A 20 1.82 4.12 1.96
N ARG A 21 1.88 3.08 2.82
CA ARG A 21 3.08 2.25 2.96
C ARG A 21 3.07 1.01 2.08
N LYS A 22 2.85 1.19 0.78
CA LYS A 22 3.43 0.25 -0.19
C LYS A 22 4.81 0.83 -0.51
N GLY A 23 5.87 0.11 -0.13
CA GLY A 23 7.25 0.53 -0.39
C GLY A 23 7.46 0.82 -1.87
N SER A 24 8.62 1.39 -2.23
CA SER A 24 8.96 1.57 -3.64
C SER A 24 8.73 0.25 -4.38
N PRO A 25 8.13 0.28 -5.58
CA PRO A 25 8.02 -0.91 -6.42
C PRO A 25 9.37 -1.61 -6.46
N HIS A 26 9.39 -2.89 -6.09
CA HIS A 26 10.59 -3.69 -6.27
C HIS A 26 10.65 -4.10 -7.72
N ALA A 27 11.86 -4.13 -8.28
CA ALA A 27 12.05 -4.75 -9.58
C ALA A 27 11.47 -6.16 -9.54
N PRO A 28 10.88 -6.65 -10.65
CA PRO A 28 10.57 -8.06 -10.76
C PRO A 28 11.84 -8.87 -10.44
N GLY A 29 11.64 -10.09 -9.92
CA GLY A 29 12.74 -11.02 -9.66
C GLY A 29 13.56 -11.33 -10.92
N PRO A 30 14.50 -12.27 -10.85
CA PRO A 30 15.22 -12.72 -12.05
C PRO A 30 14.24 -13.06 -13.18
N ASP A 31 14.68 -12.94 -14.43
CA ASP A 31 13.81 -13.12 -15.60
C ASP A 31 13.03 -14.46 -15.59
N SER A 32 13.57 -15.49 -14.93
CA SER A 32 12.91 -16.78 -14.67
C SER A 32 11.59 -16.68 -13.90
N ASP A 33 11.44 -15.63 -13.09
CA ASP A 33 10.30 -15.41 -12.20
C ASP A 33 9.25 -14.48 -12.84
N ILE A 34 9.55 -13.89 -14.01
CA ILE A 34 8.63 -13.03 -14.75
C ILE A 34 7.71 -13.90 -15.61
N THR A 35 6.67 -14.44 -14.99
CA THR A 35 5.59 -15.09 -15.73
C THR A 35 4.68 -14.02 -16.33
N TYR A 36 4.71 -13.83 -17.65
CA TYR A 36 3.67 -13.07 -18.37
C TYR A 36 2.49 -14.00 -18.63
N PRO A 37 1.39 -13.95 -17.86
CA PRO A 37 0.28 -14.89 -18.02
C PRO A 37 -0.49 -14.67 -19.35
N ARG A 38 -0.19 -13.59 -20.07
CA ARG A 38 -0.91 -13.14 -21.25
C ARG A 38 0.07 -12.78 -22.35
N ALA A 39 -0.03 -13.47 -23.48
CA ALA A 39 0.52 -13.01 -24.74
C ALA A 39 -0.46 -12.01 -25.35
N TYR A 40 0.05 -10.90 -25.88
CA TYR A 40 -0.77 -10.03 -26.73
C TYR A 40 -1.15 -10.81 -28.00
N PRO A 41 -2.39 -10.67 -28.49
CA PRO A 41 -2.77 -11.27 -29.77
C PRO A 41 -1.89 -10.67 -30.88
N PRO A 42 -1.52 -11.48 -31.90
CA PRO A 42 -0.98 -10.92 -33.14
C PRO A 42 -2.05 -10.02 -33.79
N GLU A 43 -1.61 -8.97 -34.49
CA GLU A 43 -2.48 -8.05 -35.23
C GLU A 43 -3.51 -8.72 -36.16
#